data_AF-A0A955UQF5-F1
#
_entry.id   AF-A0A955UQF5-F1
#
_cell.length_a   1.000
_cell.length_b   1.000
_cell.length_c   1.000
_cell.angle_alpha   90.00
_cell.angle_beta   90.00
_cell.angle_gamma   90.00
#
_symmetry.space_group_name_H-M   'P 1'
#
loop_
_entity.id
_entity.type
_entity.pdbx_description
1 polymer ?
#
loop_
_entity_poly.entity_id
_entity_poly.type
_entity_poly.pdbx_seq_one_letter_code
_entity_poly.pdbx_strand_id
1 'polypeptide(L)'
;MEFRIADTFTDSLARLNGDEQKAVKTTAFDLQLNPAHPSMKFHKLDRAKDKNFWSVRVSRDIRLIVHKSASSLLLCYVDHHDAAYRWAERRKLERHPKTGAAQLVEIRETVREVFIPDVARSQGRGERLSMQAPPAVRSLGNILFEDVSDDDLLGYGVPPEWLDPVREAREDTLLELADHLPAEAAEALLELATGNTPAVPVLGSAVADPFAHPDAQRRFRVMANAQDLERALEAPWEKWIVFLHPAQRALVERDYSGP
;
A
#
# COMPACT_ATOMS: atom_id res chain seq x y z
N MET A 1 -20.43 12.84 -5.30
CA MET A 1 -19.01 12.49 -5.21
C MET A 1 -18.85 11.61 -3.98
N GLU A 2 -18.34 10.40 -4.14
CA GLU A 2 -18.10 9.49 -3.02
C GLU A 2 -16.83 9.88 -2.28
N PHE A 3 -16.92 10.02 -0.96
CA PHE A 3 -15.79 10.37 -0.11
C PHE A 3 -15.27 9.12 0.58
N ARG A 4 -13.99 8.83 0.45
CA ARG A 4 -13.34 7.65 1.04
C ARG A 4 -12.10 8.06 1.84
N ILE A 5 -11.74 7.25 2.82
CA ILE A 5 -10.45 7.30 3.49
C ILE A 5 -9.70 6.00 3.27
N ALA A 6 -8.39 6.10 3.10
CA ALA A 6 -7.47 4.98 3.13
C ALA A 6 -6.97 4.75 4.56
N ASP A 7 -6.60 3.53 4.86
CA ASP A 7 -5.99 3.15 6.13
C ASP A 7 -4.60 3.80 6.31
N THR A 8 -3.82 3.91 5.22
CA THR A 8 -2.56 4.65 5.15
C THR A 8 -2.71 6.14 5.49
N PHE A 9 -3.87 6.74 5.22
CA PHE A 9 -4.19 8.10 5.69
C PHE A 9 -4.35 8.13 7.20
N THR A 10 -5.10 7.19 7.79
CA THR A 10 -5.26 7.09 9.25
C THR A 10 -3.92 6.84 9.94
N ASP A 11 -3.10 5.92 9.42
CA ASP A 11 -1.79 5.58 9.99
C ASP A 11 -0.83 6.78 9.93
N SER A 12 -0.87 7.54 8.84
CA SER A 12 0.00 8.71 8.66
C SER A 12 -0.46 9.90 9.48
N LEU A 13 -1.77 10.10 9.63
CA LEU A 13 -2.34 11.09 10.53
C LEU A 13 -1.89 10.87 11.98
N ALA A 14 -1.91 9.61 12.44
CA ALA A 14 -1.51 9.26 13.81
C ALA A 14 -0.03 9.56 14.14
N ARG A 15 0.83 9.69 13.11
CA ARG A 15 2.26 10.04 13.29
C ARG A 15 2.52 11.54 13.45
N LEU A 16 1.56 12.39 13.08
CA LEU A 16 1.68 13.84 13.18
C LEU A 16 1.50 14.33 14.61
N ASN A 17 1.95 15.56 14.90
CA ASN A 17 1.68 16.16 16.21
C ASN A 17 0.21 16.61 16.35
N GLY A 18 -0.23 16.93 17.58
CA GLY A 18 -1.64 17.22 17.86
C GLY A 18 -2.22 18.41 17.06
N ASP A 19 -1.44 19.47 16.86
CA ASP A 19 -1.88 20.64 16.10
C ASP A 19 -2.01 20.33 14.60
N GLU A 20 -1.05 19.58 14.06
CA GLU A 20 -1.11 19.08 12.69
C GLU A 20 -2.29 18.15 12.48
N GLN A 21 -2.52 17.20 13.39
CA GLN A 21 -3.67 16.31 13.34
C GLN A 21 -4.97 17.11 13.30
N LYS A 22 -5.13 18.10 14.18
CA LYS A 22 -6.31 18.96 14.21
C LYS A 22 -6.53 19.69 12.88
N ALA A 23 -5.48 20.29 12.32
CA ALA A 23 -5.56 20.98 11.02
C ALA A 23 -5.95 20.04 9.87
N VAL A 24 -5.40 18.82 9.86
CA VAL A 24 -5.73 17.80 8.85
C VAL A 24 -7.18 17.34 9.00
N LYS A 25 -7.65 17.07 10.23
CA LYS A 25 -9.04 16.68 10.50
C LYS A 25 -10.02 17.75 10.01
N THR A 26 -9.78 19.02 10.34
CA THR A 26 -10.60 20.14 9.83
C THR A 26 -10.61 20.18 8.31
N THR A 27 -9.44 20.04 7.68
CA THR A 27 -9.33 20.02 6.20
C THR A 27 -10.11 18.86 5.59
N ALA A 28 -10.08 17.67 6.22
CA ALA A 28 -10.83 16.50 5.78
C ALA A 28 -12.35 16.72 5.85
N PHE A 29 -12.86 17.32 6.92
CA PHE A 29 -14.27 17.69 7.03
C PHE A 29 -14.69 18.72 5.98
N ASP A 30 -13.89 19.77 5.81
CA ASP A 30 -14.17 20.80 4.81
C ASP A 30 -14.25 20.16 3.41
N LEU A 31 -13.30 19.27 3.09
CA LEU A 31 -13.27 18.52 1.82
C LEU A 31 -14.50 17.63 1.63
N GLN A 32 -15.03 17.01 2.70
CA GLN A 32 -16.25 16.19 2.60
C GLN A 32 -17.49 17.06 2.36
N LEU A 33 -17.56 18.22 3.02
CA LEU A 33 -18.69 19.15 2.91
C LEU A 33 -18.72 19.84 1.53
N ASN A 34 -17.57 20.32 1.05
CA ASN A 34 -17.48 20.99 -0.24
C ASN A 34 -16.12 20.79 -0.92
N PRO A 35 -15.92 19.68 -1.65
CA PRO A 35 -14.69 19.39 -2.38
C PRO A 35 -14.32 20.42 -3.46
N ALA A 36 -15.28 21.26 -3.90
CA ALA A 36 -15.08 22.27 -4.94
C ALA A 36 -14.82 23.67 -4.37
N HIS A 37 -14.64 23.80 -3.05
CA HIS A 37 -14.48 25.11 -2.42
C HIS A 37 -13.20 25.81 -2.93
N PRO A 38 -13.26 27.10 -3.33
CA PRO A 38 -12.11 27.80 -3.92
C PRO A 38 -10.86 27.91 -3.03
N SER A 39 -11.02 27.81 -1.70
CA SER A 39 -9.88 27.79 -0.77
C SER A 39 -9.11 26.47 -0.80
N MET A 40 -9.71 25.39 -1.29
CA MET A 40 -9.08 24.07 -1.43
C MET A 40 -8.34 24.02 -2.76
N LYS A 41 -7.09 24.48 -2.74
CA LYS A 41 -6.23 24.41 -3.91
C LYS A 41 -5.65 23.00 -4.03
N PHE A 42 -6.26 22.22 -4.92
CA PHE A 42 -5.69 20.96 -5.37
C PHE A 42 -4.50 21.26 -6.29
N HIS A 43 -3.33 20.77 -5.92
CA HIS A 43 -2.12 20.84 -6.71
C HIS A 43 -1.89 19.49 -7.37
N LYS A 44 -1.81 19.46 -8.70
CA LYS A 44 -1.49 18.24 -9.42
C LYS A 44 -0.04 17.84 -9.13
N LEU A 45 0.21 16.55 -8.94
CA LEU A 45 1.55 16.02 -8.73
C LEU A 45 2.14 15.60 -10.08
N ASP A 46 3.06 16.39 -10.62
CA ASP A 46 3.60 16.16 -11.97
C ASP A 46 4.43 14.87 -12.06
N ARG A 47 5.19 14.58 -10.99
CA ARG A 47 6.08 13.42 -10.87
C ARG A 47 5.37 12.13 -10.44
N ALA A 48 4.13 12.22 -9.97
CA ALA A 48 3.35 11.04 -9.64
C ALA A 48 3.12 10.17 -10.88
N LYS A 49 3.36 8.86 -10.74
CA LYS A 49 3.07 7.89 -11.79
C LYS A 49 1.56 7.83 -12.02
N ASP A 50 0.78 7.85 -10.94
CA ASP A 50 -0.68 8.00 -10.97
C ASP A 50 -1.09 9.47 -11.18
N LYS A 51 -1.77 9.74 -12.29
CA LYS A 51 -2.20 11.09 -12.70
C LYS A 51 -3.42 11.60 -11.95
N ASN A 52 -4.08 10.75 -11.17
CA ASN A 52 -5.21 11.11 -10.33
C ASN A 52 -4.78 11.42 -8.90
N PHE A 53 -3.48 11.37 -8.57
CA PHE A 53 -3.00 11.93 -7.32
C PHE A 53 -2.86 13.45 -7.36
N TRP A 54 -3.41 14.07 -6.32
CA TRP A 54 -3.36 15.50 -6.08
C TRP A 54 -2.90 15.75 -4.64
N SER A 55 -2.32 16.91 -4.41
CA SER A 55 -1.96 17.39 -3.09
C SER A 55 -2.89 18.53 -2.68
N VAL A 56 -3.42 18.44 -1.47
CA VAL A 56 -4.14 19.51 -0.79
C VAL A 56 -3.23 20.08 0.29
N ARG A 57 -3.07 21.40 0.28
CA ARG A 57 -2.29 22.10 1.30
C ARG A 57 -3.12 22.23 2.58
N VAL A 58 -2.65 21.63 3.66
CA VAL A 58 -3.25 21.74 5.00
C VAL A 58 -2.64 22.92 5.76
N SER A 59 -1.31 23.01 5.75
CA SER A 59 -0.56 24.10 6.40
C SER A 59 0.63 24.53 5.53
N ARG A 60 1.59 25.27 6.07
CA ARG A 60 2.82 25.59 5.34
C ARG A 60 3.57 24.32 4.95
N ASP A 61 3.68 23.38 5.87
CA ASP A 61 4.50 22.19 5.71
C ASP A 61 3.69 20.90 5.52
N ILE A 62 2.45 20.84 5.99
CA ILE A 62 1.64 19.62 5.85
C ILE A 62 0.93 19.56 4.50
N ARG A 63 0.98 18.38 3.87
CA ARG A 63 0.29 18.05 2.62
C ARG A 63 -0.54 16.79 2.80
N LEU A 64 -1.80 16.89 2.40
CA LEU A 64 -2.72 15.78 2.28
C LEU A 64 -2.71 15.29 0.84
N ILE A 65 -2.31 14.06 0.61
CA ILE A 65 -2.36 13.39 -0.69
C ILE A 65 -3.74 12.75 -0.86
N VAL A 66 -4.37 13.05 -1.99
CA VAL A 66 -5.70 12.53 -2.34
C VAL A 66 -5.68 11.91 -3.72
N HIS A 67 -6.48 10.86 -3.92
CA HIS A 67 -6.83 10.37 -5.24
C HIS A 67 -8.18 10.94 -5.63
N LYS A 68 -8.23 11.67 -6.75
CA LYS A 68 -9.41 12.41 -7.19
C LYS A 68 -9.83 11.98 -8.60
N SER A 69 -11.08 11.58 -8.73
CA SER A 69 -11.75 11.35 -10.01
C SER A 69 -12.99 12.23 -10.14
N ALA A 70 -13.73 12.11 -11.24
CA ALA A 70 -15.00 12.85 -11.42
C ALA A 70 -16.06 12.46 -10.37
N SER A 71 -16.06 11.20 -9.92
CA SER A 71 -17.07 10.65 -9.03
C SER A 71 -16.58 10.38 -7.60
N SER A 72 -15.26 10.37 -7.34
CA SER A 72 -14.69 9.97 -6.05
C SER A 72 -13.57 10.90 -5.58
N LEU A 73 -13.51 11.11 -4.27
CA LEU A 73 -12.37 11.70 -3.57
C LEU A 73 -11.93 10.75 -2.45
N LEU A 74 -10.70 10.26 -2.52
CA LEU A 74 -10.10 9.37 -1.53
C LEU A 74 -8.96 10.09 -0.83
N LEU A 75 -9.00 10.17 0.50
CA LEU A 75 -7.85 10.61 1.30
C LEU A 75 -6.85 9.46 1.41
N CYS A 76 -5.65 9.64 0.87
CA CYS A 76 -4.68 8.57 0.71
C CYS A 76 -3.57 8.62 1.77
N TYR A 77 -3.00 9.80 2.04
CA TYR A 77 -1.84 9.93 2.92
C TYR A 77 -1.65 11.36 3.40
N VAL A 78 -1.05 11.57 4.57
CA VAL A 78 -0.71 12.91 5.05
C VAL A 78 0.67 12.95 5.67
N ASP A 79 1.46 13.97 5.34
CA ASP A 79 2.80 14.15 5.90
C ASP A 79 3.31 15.57 5.64
N HIS A 80 4.54 15.83 6.09
CA HIS A 80 5.35 16.97 5.71
C HIS A 80 5.61 16.96 4.21
N HIS A 81 5.82 18.15 3.66
CA HIS A 81 5.77 18.43 2.23
C HIS A 81 6.50 17.39 1.35
N ASP A 82 7.81 17.24 1.59
CA ASP A 82 8.66 16.41 0.75
C ASP A 82 8.40 14.92 0.97
N ALA A 83 8.02 14.52 2.19
CA ALA A 83 7.67 13.13 2.50
C ALA A 83 6.37 12.73 1.80
N ALA A 84 5.35 13.60 1.86
CA ALA A 84 4.07 13.37 1.19
C ALA A 84 4.22 13.26 -0.34
N TYR A 85 5.07 14.09 -0.94
CA TYR A 85 5.30 14.06 -2.39
C TYR A 85 6.06 12.79 -2.78
N ARG A 86 7.15 12.44 -2.07
CA ARG A 86 7.89 11.18 -2.32
C ARG A 86 7.00 9.95 -2.17
N TRP A 87 6.11 9.95 -1.20
CA TRP A 87 5.14 8.88 -1.00
C TRP A 87 4.23 8.71 -2.22
N ALA A 88 3.66 9.82 -2.71
CA ALA A 88 2.75 9.82 -3.87
C ALA A 88 3.46 9.49 -5.19
N GLU A 89 4.72 9.93 -5.34
CA GLU A 89 5.53 9.68 -6.54
C GLU A 89 5.78 8.19 -6.80
N ARG A 90 5.85 7.39 -5.73
CA ARG A 90 6.18 5.98 -5.76
C ARG A 90 4.96 5.07 -5.63
N ARG A 91 3.74 5.59 -5.76
CA ARG A 91 2.52 4.80 -5.57
C ARG A 91 1.52 5.03 -6.69
N LYS A 92 0.61 4.08 -6.87
CA LYS A 92 -0.59 4.22 -7.70
C LYS A 92 -1.78 3.54 -7.06
N LEU A 93 -2.97 4.07 -7.30
CA LEU A 93 -4.22 3.40 -6.95
C LEU A 93 -4.71 2.63 -8.17
N GLU A 94 -4.86 1.32 -8.05
CA GLU A 94 -5.30 0.49 -9.16
C GLU A 94 -6.23 -0.64 -8.77
N ARG A 95 -6.87 -1.21 -9.79
CA ARG A 95 -7.62 -2.45 -9.67
C ARG A 95 -6.66 -3.60 -9.94
N HIS A 96 -6.48 -4.48 -8.97
CA HIS A 96 -5.66 -5.67 -9.13
C HIS A 96 -6.19 -6.53 -10.28
N PRO A 97 -5.35 -7.00 -11.22
CA PRO A 97 -5.81 -7.61 -12.47
C PRO A 97 -6.50 -8.97 -12.28
N LYS A 98 -6.12 -9.74 -11.25
CA LYS A 98 -6.70 -11.07 -10.98
C LYS A 98 -7.85 -11.04 -9.96
N THR A 99 -7.57 -10.57 -8.74
CA THR A 99 -8.59 -10.45 -7.67
C THR A 99 -9.65 -9.37 -7.94
N GLY A 100 -9.32 -8.32 -8.72
CA GLY A 100 -10.23 -7.20 -8.98
C GLY A 100 -10.37 -6.21 -7.82
N ALA A 101 -9.65 -6.40 -6.71
CA ALA A 101 -9.67 -5.51 -5.55
C ALA A 101 -8.94 -4.19 -5.83
N ALA A 102 -9.44 -3.07 -5.30
CA ALA A 102 -8.67 -1.84 -5.27
C ALA A 102 -7.43 -1.99 -4.36
N GLN A 103 -6.28 -1.51 -4.84
CA GLN A 103 -5.00 -1.56 -4.14
C GLN A 103 -4.23 -0.27 -4.32
N LEU A 104 -3.54 0.14 -3.26
CA LEU A 104 -2.54 1.19 -3.32
C LEU A 104 -1.16 0.53 -3.43
N VAL A 105 -0.63 0.48 -4.65
CA VAL A 105 0.57 -0.29 -4.97
C VAL A 105 1.79 0.62 -4.94
N GLU A 106 2.83 0.22 -4.20
CA GLU A 106 4.15 0.86 -4.26
C GLU A 106 4.90 0.41 -5.51
N ILE A 107 5.33 1.38 -6.31
CA ILE A 107 6.13 1.19 -7.51
C ILE A 107 7.58 1.44 -7.13
N ARG A 108 8.39 0.38 -7.13
CA ARG A 108 9.84 0.52 -7.05
C ARG A 108 10.37 0.90 -8.42
N GLU A 109 11.23 1.91 -8.47
CA GLU A 109 12.06 2.11 -9.64
C GLU A 109 13.10 0.98 -9.62
N THR A 110 12.87 -0.07 -10.40
CA THR A 110 13.83 -1.17 -10.56
C THR A 110 15.09 -0.61 -11.20
N VAL A 111 16.08 -0.25 -10.39
CA VAL A 111 17.44 -0.06 -10.88
C VAL A 111 17.98 -1.45 -11.17
N ARG A 112 17.75 -1.96 -12.39
CA ARG A 112 18.52 -3.10 -12.89
C ARG A 112 19.96 -2.60 -13.01
N GLU A 113 20.79 -2.92 -12.02
CA GLU A 113 22.25 -2.81 -12.18
C GLU A 113 22.63 -3.72 -13.35
N VAL A 114 22.88 -3.11 -14.51
CA VAL A 114 23.44 -3.82 -15.66
C VAL A 114 24.86 -4.21 -15.25
N PHE A 115 25.01 -5.45 -14.79
CA PHE A 115 26.33 -6.07 -14.61
C PHE A 115 26.92 -6.23 -16.02
N ILE A 116 27.70 -5.26 -16.47
CA ILE A 116 28.49 -5.39 -17.69
C ILE A 116 29.61 -6.38 -17.36
N PRO A 117 29.61 -7.61 -17.91
CA PRO A 117 30.68 -8.54 -17.66
C PRO A 117 31.92 -7.99 -18.35
N ASP A 118 32.92 -7.58 -17.57
CA ASP A 118 34.20 -7.11 -18.08
C ASP A 118 34.97 -8.32 -18.65
N VAL A 119 34.70 -8.66 -19.91
CA VAL A 119 35.41 -9.70 -20.65
C VAL A 119 36.44 -9.03 -21.56
N ALA A 120 37.62 -8.71 -21.01
CA ALA A 120 38.82 -8.49 -21.81
C ALA A 120 40.13 -8.73 -21.04
N ARG A 121 40.65 -9.96 -21.21
CA ARG A 121 42.06 -10.29 -21.50
C ARG A 121 43.18 -9.85 -20.52
N SER A 122 43.61 -10.83 -19.74
CA SER A 122 44.93 -11.48 -19.77
C SER A 122 46.24 -10.66 -19.69
N GLN A 123 47.04 -11.09 -18.69
CA GLN A 123 48.51 -11.07 -18.55
C GLN A 123 49.19 -9.84 -17.91
N GLY A 124 49.65 -10.05 -16.67
CA GLY A 124 50.61 -9.19 -15.97
C GLY A 124 51.00 -9.78 -14.62
N ARG A 125 52.26 -10.18 -14.48
CA ARG A 125 52.87 -10.77 -13.29
C ARG A 125 52.87 -9.83 -12.07
N GLY A 126 52.57 -10.39 -10.90
CA GLY A 126 53.29 -10.11 -9.65
C GLY A 126 52.75 -8.98 -8.78
N GLU A 127 51.92 -9.33 -7.80
CA GLU A 127 52.05 -8.94 -6.39
C GLU A 127 50.89 -9.57 -5.60
N ARG A 128 51.22 -10.43 -4.61
CA ARG A 128 50.22 -10.98 -3.68
C ARG A 128 49.84 -9.90 -2.69
N LEU A 129 48.89 -9.05 -3.08
CA LEU A 129 48.11 -8.30 -2.12
C LEU A 129 47.07 -9.25 -1.54
N SER A 130 47.21 -9.53 -0.25
CA SER A 130 46.21 -10.22 0.56
C SER A 130 44.91 -9.41 0.55
N MET A 131 44.07 -9.61 -0.46
CA MET A 131 42.70 -9.13 -0.45
C MET A 131 41.98 -9.90 0.66
N GLN A 132 41.68 -9.19 1.75
CA GLN A 132 40.72 -9.66 2.73
C GLN A 132 39.44 -10.00 1.95
N ALA A 133 39.00 -11.24 2.06
CA ALA A 133 37.75 -11.68 1.49
C ALA A 133 36.63 -10.73 1.96
N PRO A 134 35.67 -10.36 1.09
CA PRO A 134 34.45 -9.71 1.53
C PRO A 134 33.86 -10.53 2.70
N PRO A 135 33.23 -9.90 3.70
CA PRO A 135 32.55 -10.64 4.75
C PRO A 135 31.64 -11.67 4.09
N ALA A 136 31.72 -12.90 4.59
CA ALA A 136 31.03 -14.07 4.06
C ALA A 136 29.69 -13.70 3.45
N VAL A 137 29.52 -14.03 2.17
CA VAL A 137 28.21 -14.13 1.51
C VAL A 137 27.33 -14.85 2.51
N ARG A 138 26.43 -14.10 3.19
CA ARG A 138 25.38 -14.70 4.01
C ARG A 138 24.78 -15.78 3.14
N SER A 139 24.76 -17.03 3.64
CA SER A 139 24.28 -18.18 2.87
C SER A 139 23.08 -17.74 2.07
N LEU A 140 23.12 -17.88 0.74
CA LEU A 140 21.98 -17.52 -0.07
C LEU A 140 20.85 -18.45 0.40
N GLY A 141 20.01 -17.97 1.33
CA GLY A 141 18.94 -18.75 1.92
C GLY A 141 18.05 -19.30 0.82
N ASN A 142 17.42 -20.45 1.07
CA ASN A 142 16.52 -21.06 0.11
C ASN A 142 15.44 -20.04 -0.30
N ILE A 143 15.17 -19.98 -1.60
CA ILE A 143 14.08 -19.16 -2.15
C ILE A 143 12.77 -19.77 -1.65
N LEU A 144 11.90 -18.94 -1.07
CA LEU A 144 10.69 -19.42 -0.39
C LEU A 144 9.59 -19.86 -1.35
N PHE A 145 9.49 -19.22 -2.52
CA PHE A 145 8.34 -19.36 -3.42
C PHE A 145 8.73 -19.89 -4.81
N GLU A 146 9.74 -20.77 -4.88
CA GLU A 146 10.20 -21.38 -6.14
C GLU A 146 9.09 -22.23 -6.78
N ASP A 147 8.37 -23.00 -5.97
CA ASP A 147 7.30 -23.92 -6.41
C ASP A 147 5.91 -23.26 -6.60
N VAL A 148 5.78 -21.96 -6.28
CA VAL A 148 4.50 -21.25 -6.38
C VAL A 148 4.43 -20.53 -7.73
N SER A 149 3.37 -20.72 -8.51
CA SER A 149 3.27 -20.06 -9.83
C SER A 149 2.97 -18.55 -9.70
N ASP A 150 3.36 -17.76 -10.71
CA ASP A 150 2.99 -16.34 -10.76
C ASP A 150 1.47 -16.15 -10.76
N ASP A 151 0.76 -17.10 -11.40
CA ASP A 151 -0.69 -17.11 -11.41
C ASP A 151 -1.24 -17.29 -9.98
N ASP A 152 -0.68 -18.19 -9.17
CA ASP A 152 -1.08 -18.37 -7.77
C ASP A 152 -0.76 -17.13 -6.93
N LEU A 153 0.43 -16.54 -7.09
CA LEU A 153 0.82 -15.29 -6.41
C LEU A 153 -0.15 -14.14 -6.71
N LEU A 154 -0.49 -13.95 -7.99
CA LEU A 154 -1.53 -13.01 -8.41
C LEU A 154 -2.90 -13.38 -7.80
N GLY A 155 -3.18 -14.67 -7.65
CA GLY A 155 -4.40 -15.18 -7.02
C GLY A 155 -4.53 -14.77 -5.57
N TYR A 156 -3.40 -14.69 -4.86
CA TYR A 156 -3.30 -14.19 -3.49
C TYR A 156 -3.27 -12.65 -3.38
N GLY A 157 -3.39 -11.93 -4.50
CA GLY A 157 -3.45 -10.48 -4.53
C GLY A 157 -2.08 -9.78 -4.54
N VAL A 158 -0.99 -10.51 -4.79
CA VAL A 158 0.34 -9.93 -5.00
C VAL A 158 0.29 -9.03 -6.25
N PRO A 159 0.60 -7.72 -6.15
CA PRO A 159 0.60 -6.85 -7.32
C PRO A 159 1.64 -7.31 -8.36
N PRO A 160 1.38 -7.13 -9.67
CA PRO A 160 2.31 -7.53 -10.73
C PRO A 160 3.72 -6.95 -10.56
N GLU A 161 3.83 -5.72 -10.05
CA GLU A 161 5.10 -5.00 -9.79
C GLU A 161 5.97 -5.68 -8.74
N TRP A 162 5.38 -6.54 -7.91
CA TRP A 162 6.03 -7.22 -6.80
C TRP A 162 6.28 -8.70 -7.06
N LEU A 163 5.90 -9.26 -8.21
CA LEU A 163 6.15 -10.67 -8.53
C LEU A 163 7.65 -11.00 -8.54
N ASP A 164 8.48 -10.22 -9.23
CA ASP A 164 9.93 -10.45 -9.29
C ASP A 164 10.57 -10.43 -7.87
N PRO A 165 10.37 -9.40 -7.02
CA PRO A 165 10.85 -9.41 -5.63
C PRO A 165 10.34 -10.59 -4.80
N VAL A 166 9.07 -10.97 -4.97
CA VAL A 166 8.48 -12.13 -4.26
C VAL A 166 9.18 -13.41 -4.69
N ARG A 167 9.45 -13.59 -5.99
CA ARG A 167 10.18 -14.76 -6.50
C ARG A 167 11.59 -14.88 -5.96
N GLU A 168 12.23 -13.77 -5.59
CA GLU A 168 13.57 -13.74 -5.02
C GLU A 168 13.56 -13.79 -3.47
N ALA A 169 12.37 -13.80 -2.86
CA ALA A 169 12.20 -13.70 -1.42
C ALA A 169 12.74 -14.92 -0.66
N ARG A 170 13.27 -14.64 0.52
CA ARG A 170 13.95 -15.56 1.44
C ARG A 170 13.46 -15.31 2.86
N GLU A 171 13.75 -16.23 3.76
CA GLU A 171 13.37 -16.11 5.19
C GLU A 171 13.81 -14.77 5.80
N ASP A 172 15.00 -14.27 5.46
CA ASP A 172 15.57 -13.04 6.00
C ASP A 172 15.06 -11.76 5.33
N THR A 173 14.34 -11.87 4.20
CA THR A 173 13.81 -10.73 3.43
C THR A 173 12.29 -10.66 3.42
N LEU A 174 11.59 -11.76 3.76
CA LEU A 174 10.14 -11.86 3.66
C LEU A 174 9.39 -10.80 4.48
N LEU A 175 9.83 -10.53 5.71
CA LEU A 175 9.16 -9.57 6.59
C LEU A 175 9.26 -8.14 6.04
N GLU A 176 10.43 -7.75 5.54
CA GLU A 176 10.61 -6.44 4.91
C GLU A 176 9.77 -6.33 3.63
N LEU A 177 9.73 -7.40 2.82
CA LEU A 177 8.88 -7.45 1.62
C LEU A 177 7.39 -7.32 1.97
N ALA A 178 6.93 -7.99 3.03
CA ALA A 178 5.54 -7.96 3.48
C ALA A 178 5.05 -6.55 3.85
N ASP A 179 5.92 -5.69 4.39
CA ASP A 179 5.59 -4.30 4.76
C ASP A 179 5.20 -3.42 3.54
N HIS A 180 5.56 -3.85 2.33
CA HIS A 180 5.28 -3.13 1.09
C HIS A 180 4.08 -3.68 0.30
N LEU A 181 3.53 -4.82 0.72
CA LEU A 181 2.46 -5.50 0.02
C LEU A 181 1.08 -5.17 0.61
N PRO A 182 0.02 -5.27 -0.20
CA PRO A 182 -1.34 -5.35 0.32
C PRO A 182 -1.47 -6.46 1.38
N ALA A 183 -2.23 -6.21 2.45
CA ALA A 183 -2.27 -7.09 3.62
C ALA A 183 -2.67 -8.54 3.31
N GLU A 184 -3.58 -8.76 2.36
CA GLU A 184 -3.99 -10.08 1.86
C GLU A 184 -2.83 -10.84 1.22
N ALA A 185 -1.97 -10.15 0.46
CA ALA A 185 -0.80 -10.73 -0.17
C ALA A 185 0.27 -11.02 0.88
N ALA A 186 0.53 -10.08 1.79
CA ALA A 186 1.49 -10.25 2.88
C ALA A 186 1.13 -11.47 3.75
N GLU A 187 -0.12 -11.59 4.18
CA GLU A 187 -0.61 -12.73 4.97
C GLU A 187 -0.48 -14.05 4.20
N ALA A 188 -0.87 -14.08 2.93
CA ALA A 188 -0.74 -15.28 2.10
C ALA A 188 0.71 -15.74 1.94
N LEU A 189 1.65 -14.80 1.73
CA LEU A 189 3.07 -15.14 1.62
C LEU A 189 3.64 -15.67 2.95
N LEU A 190 3.21 -15.11 4.10
CA LEU A 190 3.60 -15.60 5.42
C LEU A 190 3.03 -17.00 5.70
N GLU A 191 1.79 -17.27 5.32
CA GLU A 191 1.19 -18.60 5.42
C GLU A 191 1.93 -19.62 4.54
N LEU A 192 2.22 -19.27 3.28
CA LEU A 192 3.00 -20.11 2.37
C LEU A 192 4.40 -20.41 2.92
N ALA A 193 5.09 -19.39 3.45
CA ALA A 193 6.43 -19.54 4.02
C ALA A 193 6.47 -20.45 5.26
N THR A 194 5.34 -20.61 5.96
CA THR A 194 5.21 -21.55 7.09
C THR A 194 4.72 -22.94 6.68
N GLY A 195 4.59 -23.20 5.37
CA GLY A 195 4.15 -24.48 4.82
C GLY A 195 2.63 -24.68 4.79
N ASN A 196 1.85 -23.63 5.07
CA ASN A 196 0.39 -23.67 4.98
C ASN A 196 -0.08 -23.24 3.59
N THR A 197 -1.29 -23.65 3.20
CA THR A 197 -1.92 -23.19 1.96
C THR A 197 -2.91 -22.08 2.30
N PRO A 198 -2.68 -20.83 1.88
CA PRO A 198 -3.59 -19.73 2.17
C PRO A 198 -4.95 -19.97 1.53
N ALA A 199 -6.00 -19.49 2.20
CA ALA A 199 -7.31 -19.42 1.59
C ALA A 199 -7.25 -18.51 0.38
N VAL A 200 -7.67 -19.02 -0.79
CA VAL A 200 -7.78 -18.18 -1.99
C VAL A 200 -8.81 -17.09 -1.68
N PRO A 201 -8.46 -15.79 -1.87
CA PRO A 201 -9.39 -14.70 -1.68
C PRO A 201 -10.69 -14.99 -2.42
N VAL A 202 -11.83 -14.69 -1.80
CA VAL A 202 -13.13 -14.83 -2.46
C VAL A 202 -13.06 -14.00 -3.73
N LEU A 203 -13.01 -14.66 -4.89
CA LEU A 203 -13.14 -14.02 -6.19
C LEU A 203 -14.48 -13.31 -6.16
N GLY A 204 -14.47 -12.03 -5.80
CA GLY A 204 -15.66 -11.20 -5.86
C GLY A 204 -16.10 -11.22 -7.31
N SER A 205 -17.12 -12.02 -7.62
CA SER A 205 -17.68 -12.22 -8.95
C SER A 205 -17.75 -10.89 -9.67
N ALA A 206 -16.81 -10.67 -10.61
CA ALA A 206 -16.65 -9.43 -11.36
C ALA A 206 -17.20 -8.19 -10.63
N VAL A 207 -16.71 -7.89 -9.41
CA VAL A 207 -17.27 -6.75 -8.66
C VAL A 207 -17.13 -5.51 -9.54
N ALA A 208 -18.26 -4.89 -9.88
CA ALA A 208 -18.26 -3.71 -10.75
C ALA A 208 -17.51 -2.55 -10.08
N ASP A 209 -17.58 -2.47 -8.75
CA ASP A 209 -16.81 -1.54 -7.91
C ASP A 209 -15.61 -2.24 -7.23
N PRO A 210 -14.36 -1.93 -7.63
CA PRO A 210 -13.16 -2.46 -6.99
C PRO A 210 -13.06 -2.20 -5.47
N PHE A 211 -13.70 -1.15 -4.95
CA PHE A 211 -13.68 -0.81 -3.52
C PHE A 211 -14.65 -1.65 -2.69
N ALA A 212 -15.61 -2.32 -3.32
CA ALA A 212 -16.55 -3.21 -2.62
C ALA A 212 -15.97 -4.61 -2.39
N HIS A 213 -14.79 -4.92 -2.95
CA HIS A 213 -14.10 -6.19 -2.71
C HIS A 213 -13.74 -6.34 -1.21
N PRO A 214 -13.90 -7.53 -0.59
CA PRO A 214 -13.57 -7.74 0.83
C PRO A 214 -12.16 -7.27 1.19
N ASP A 215 -11.16 -7.61 0.37
CA ASP A 215 -9.78 -7.15 0.59
C ASP A 215 -9.57 -5.65 0.43
N ALA A 216 -10.33 -4.99 -0.46
CA ALA A 216 -10.30 -3.53 -0.59
C ALA A 216 -10.91 -2.85 0.63
N GLN A 217 -11.96 -3.44 1.22
CA GLN A 217 -12.60 -2.92 2.43
C GLN A 217 -11.75 -3.09 3.70
N ARG A 218 -10.60 -3.77 3.62
CA ARG A 218 -9.57 -3.81 4.67
C ARG A 218 -8.77 -2.52 4.73
N ARG A 219 -8.76 -1.73 3.65
CA ARG A 219 -7.91 -0.53 3.50
C ARG A 219 -8.65 0.71 3.04
N PHE A 220 -9.84 0.57 2.48
CA PHE A 220 -10.67 1.69 2.04
C PHE A 220 -12.02 1.67 2.72
N ARG A 221 -12.46 2.84 3.20
CA ARG A 221 -13.77 3.01 3.81
C ARG A 221 -14.49 4.21 3.19
N VAL A 222 -15.75 3.99 2.80
CA VAL A 222 -16.65 5.07 2.37
C VAL A 222 -17.16 5.81 3.59
N MET A 223 -17.09 7.14 3.55
CA MET A 223 -17.63 8.03 4.59
C MET A 223 -18.97 8.59 4.08
N ALA A 224 -20.08 8.00 4.53
CA ALA A 224 -21.41 8.35 4.02
C ALA A 224 -21.89 9.72 4.51
N ASN A 225 -21.42 10.16 5.68
CA ASN A 225 -21.78 11.43 6.30
C ASN A 225 -20.63 11.96 7.18
N ALA A 226 -20.81 13.16 7.74
CA ALA A 226 -19.82 13.80 8.60
C ALA A 226 -19.62 13.05 9.93
N GLN A 227 -20.66 12.43 10.50
CA GLN A 227 -20.52 11.64 11.73
C GLN A 227 -19.67 10.39 11.53
N ASP A 228 -19.72 9.77 10.35
CA ASP A 228 -18.87 8.63 9.99
C ASP A 228 -17.41 9.05 9.92
N LEU A 229 -17.14 10.20 9.28
CA LEU A 229 -15.79 10.74 9.20
C LEU A 229 -15.25 11.14 10.59
N GLU A 230 -16.08 11.78 11.41
CA GLU A 230 -15.71 12.13 12.79
C GLU A 230 -15.31 10.91 13.61
N ARG A 231 -16.14 9.85 13.59
CA ARG A 231 -15.82 8.59 14.28
C ARG A 231 -14.54 7.96 13.76
N ALA A 232 -14.30 8.01 12.44
CA ALA A 232 -13.09 7.46 11.86
C ALA A 232 -11.82 8.25 12.23
N LEU A 233 -11.94 9.57 12.45
CA LEU A 233 -10.81 10.44 12.81
C LEU A 233 -10.56 10.51 14.32
N GLU A 234 -11.57 10.29 15.16
CA GLU A 234 -11.48 10.31 16.64
C GLU A 234 -11.11 8.96 17.26
N ALA A 235 -10.87 7.92 16.45
CA ALA A 235 -10.45 6.60 16.92
C ALA A 235 -8.96 6.29 16.64
N PRO A 236 -7.97 6.96 17.30
CA PRO A 236 -6.54 6.73 17.04
C PRO A 236 -6.06 5.29 17.26
N TRP A 237 -6.72 4.52 18.14
CA TRP A 237 -6.22 3.21 18.59
C TRP A 237 -7.08 2.03 18.10
N GLU A 238 -8.22 2.28 17.46
CA GLU A 238 -9.18 1.24 17.07
C GLU A 238 -9.36 1.20 15.55
N LYS A 239 -8.25 1.09 14.81
CA LYS A 239 -8.25 0.87 13.35
C LYS A 239 -9.20 -0.27 12.95
N TRP A 240 -9.34 -1.28 13.82
CA TRP A 240 -10.26 -2.42 13.68
C TRP A 240 -11.76 -2.05 13.73
N ILE A 241 -12.17 -0.92 14.32
CA ILE A 241 -13.56 -0.43 14.23
C ILE A 241 -13.88 0.10 12.83
N VAL A 242 -12.87 0.62 12.14
CA VAL A 242 -13.03 1.22 10.81
C VAL A 242 -12.73 0.22 9.69
N PHE A 243 -11.72 -0.63 9.90
CA PHE A 243 -11.17 -1.57 8.94
C PHE A 243 -11.12 -2.99 9.55
N LEU A 244 -12.20 -3.74 9.39
CA LEU A 244 -12.27 -5.14 9.81
C LEU A 244 -11.63 -6.06 8.75
N HIS A 245 -10.93 -7.09 9.22
CA HIS A 245 -10.55 -8.22 8.38
C HIS A 245 -11.82 -8.90 7.82
N PRO A 246 -11.83 -9.45 6.58
CA PRO A 246 -13.03 -10.07 6.00
C PRO A 246 -13.66 -11.13 6.89
N ALA A 247 -12.84 -11.97 7.55
CA ALA A 247 -13.32 -12.97 8.50
C ALA A 247 -14.02 -12.35 9.73
N GLN A 248 -13.52 -11.22 10.23
CA GLN A 248 -14.15 -10.50 11.36
C GLN A 248 -15.47 -9.86 10.93
N ARG A 249 -15.50 -9.22 9.75
CA ARG A 249 -16.72 -8.62 9.20
C ARG A 249 -17.80 -9.67 8.98
N ALA A 250 -17.45 -10.82 8.40
CA ALA A 250 -18.38 -11.93 8.20
C ALA A 250 -18.99 -12.45 9.51
N LEU A 251 -18.28 -12.32 10.64
CA LEU A 251 -18.84 -12.61 11.96
C LEU A 251 -19.75 -11.48 12.46
N VAL A 252 -19.35 -10.21 12.30
CA VAL A 252 -20.14 -9.06 12.79
C VAL A 252 -21.45 -8.86 12.02
N GLU A 253 -21.42 -9.04 10.71
CA GLU A 253 -22.56 -8.79 9.80
C GLU A 253 -23.48 -10.01 9.66
N ARG A 254 -23.15 -11.13 10.30
CA ARG A 254 -24.00 -12.32 10.25
C ARG A 254 -25.29 -12.08 11.01
N ASP A 255 -26.41 -12.45 10.39
CA ASP A 255 -27.69 -12.51 11.10
C ASP A 255 -27.66 -13.63 12.13
N TYR A 256 -27.60 -13.24 13.41
CA TYR A 256 -27.70 -14.17 14.52
C TYR A 256 -29.18 -14.35 14.87
N SER A 257 -29.69 -15.56 14.68
CA SER A 257 -30.94 -16.00 15.32
C SER A 257 -30.62 -16.28 16.79
N GLY A 258 -30.55 -15.22 17.60
CA GLY A 258 -30.39 -15.36 19.06
C GLY A 258 -31.55 -16.17 19.70
N PRO A 259 -31.40 -16.65 20.94
CA PRO A 259 -32.52 -17.21 21.70
C PRO A 259 -33.63 -16.18 21.98
#